data_AF-A0A957B5R4-F1
#
_entry.id   AF-A0A957B5R4-F1
#
_cell.length_a   1.000
_cell.length_b   1.000
_cell.length_c   1.000
_cell.angle_alpha   90.00
_cell.angle_beta   90.00
_cell.angle_gamma   90.00
#
_symmetry.space_group_name_H-M   'P 1'
#
loop_
_entity.id
_entity.type
_entity.pdbx_description
1 polymer ?
#
loop_
_entity_poly.entity_id
_entity_poly.type
_entity_poly.pdbx_seq_one_letter_code
_entity_poly.pdbx_strand_id
1 'polypeptide(L)'
;MRFKWFVLVLTVVSALNLQAAITTQASCATPQEEGSWVNVDSNTRSITRAEIRFQCQDQILNGQAYPPGFPYYVHLYGSCHPQDCDWGEVGATRVNSWIYTTLDHGFAKYYIWVKAYPSPTQTRLRVYIWTDFRASNRQDFASDDWFVQPQMTLLDTTYDACSRDTVRIWSNGSSINLGRNESAGVVVSYPTIFWFCENSRYSNLERTTCPVGTNYVVATRNNSSRVTWQCYRRV
;
A
#
# COMPACT_ATOMS: atom_id res chain seq x y z
N MET A 1 86.52 -31.04 -2.43
CA MET A 1 85.14 -31.06 -2.97
C MET A 1 84.19 -30.72 -1.83
N ARG A 2 83.51 -29.56 -1.89
CA ARG A 2 82.61 -29.07 -0.82
C ARG A 2 81.16 -29.21 -1.31
N PHE A 3 80.38 -30.07 -0.65
CA PHE A 3 78.96 -30.28 -0.89
C PHE A 3 78.15 -29.17 -0.20
N LYS A 4 77.43 -28.35 -0.97
CA LYS A 4 76.46 -27.37 -0.44
C LYS A 4 75.08 -28.04 -0.39
N TRP A 5 74.49 -28.08 0.80
CA TRP A 5 73.10 -28.49 1.02
C TRP A 5 72.17 -27.35 0.62
N PHE A 6 71.22 -27.62 -0.29
CA PHE A 6 70.10 -26.74 -0.58
C PHE A 6 68.95 -27.06 0.38
N VAL A 7 68.55 -26.09 1.21
CA VAL A 7 67.32 -26.14 2.00
C VAL A 7 66.17 -25.66 1.12
N LEU A 8 65.20 -26.53 0.86
CA LEU A 8 63.98 -26.21 0.13
C LEU A 8 62.93 -25.72 1.15
N VAL A 9 62.59 -24.44 1.12
CA VAL A 9 61.51 -23.86 1.94
C VAL A 9 60.20 -23.95 1.17
N LEU A 10 59.27 -24.77 1.65
CA LEU A 10 57.91 -24.89 1.12
C LEU A 10 57.01 -23.83 1.78
N THR A 11 56.62 -22.78 1.05
CA THR A 11 55.61 -21.82 1.52
C THR A 11 54.21 -22.28 1.06
N VAL A 12 53.39 -22.70 2.02
CA VAL A 12 51.96 -22.99 1.81
C VAL A 12 51.22 -21.65 1.80
N VAL A 13 50.69 -21.22 0.65
CA VAL A 13 49.82 -20.05 0.53
C VAL A 13 48.38 -20.51 0.78
N SER A 14 47.85 -20.24 1.97
CA SER A 14 46.45 -20.47 2.30
C SER A 14 45.58 -19.36 1.68
N ALA A 15 44.81 -19.69 0.63
CA ALA A 15 43.83 -18.79 0.05
C ALA A 15 42.62 -18.65 0.99
N LEU A 16 42.49 -17.50 1.66
CA LEU A 16 41.25 -17.10 2.34
C LEU A 16 40.19 -16.79 1.27
N ASN A 17 39.22 -17.70 1.11
CA ASN A 17 38.01 -17.41 0.36
C ASN A 17 37.08 -16.56 1.23
N LEU A 18 37.10 -15.24 1.04
CA LEU A 18 36.08 -14.32 1.55
C LEU A 18 34.78 -14.58 0.79
N GLN A 19 33.92 -15.44 1.34
CA GLN A 19 32.55 -15.59 0.89
C GLN A 19 31.79 -14.36 1.37
N ALA A 20 31.49 -13.43 0.45
CA ALA A 20 30.57 -12.34 0.72
C ALA A 20 29.21 -12.97 1.08
N ALA A 21 28.68 -12.62 2.26
CA ALA A 21 27.33 -13.01 2.64
C ALA A 21 26.35 -12.33 1.69
N ILE A 22 25.76 -13.11 0.79
CA ILE A 22 24.65 -12.65 -0.04
C ILE A 22 23.46 -12.53 0.90
N THR A 23 23.07 -11.31 1.25
CA THR A 23 21.81 -11.06 1.92
C THR A 23 20.70 -11.34 0.91
N THR A 24 20.05 -12.50 1.03
CA THR A 24 18.81 -12.76 0.30
C THR A 24 17.75 -11.81 0.86
N GLN A 25 17.57 -10.67 0.20
CA GLN A 25 16.44 -9.79 0.43
C GLN A 25 15.18 -10.55 -0.01
N ALA A 26 14.44 -11.08 0.95
CA ALA A 26 13.10 -11.59 0.68
C ALA A 26 12.20 -10.37 0.41
N SER A 27 11.95 -10.04 -0.86
CA SER A 27 10.98 -8.98 -1.17
C SER A 27 9.60 -9.44 -0.68
N CYS A 28 8.97 -8.69 0.23
CA CYS A 28 7.57 -8.99 0.54
C CYS A 28 6.74 -8.86 -0.75
N ALA A 29 6.10 -9.95 -1.15
CA ALA A 29 5.06 -9.87 -2.14
C ALA A 29 3.84 -9.18 -1.51
N THR A 30 3.35 -8.13 -2.15
CA THR A 30 2.11 -7.47 -1.75
C THR A 30 0.96 -8.49 -1.74
N PRO A 31 0.23 -8.64 -0.63
CA PRO A 31 -0.86 -9.60 -0.54
C PRO A 31 -2.04 -9.15 -1.39
N GLN A 32 -2.88 -10.11 -1.78
CA GLN A 32 -4.03 -9.83 -2.66
C GLN A 32 -5.12 -9.00 -1.99
N GLU A 33 -5.14 -8.96 -0.65
CA GLU A 33 -6.05 -8.09 0.10
C GLU A 33 -5.69 -6.61 -0.05
N GLU A 34 -4.44 -6.26 -0.41
CA GLU A 34 -3.98 -4.87 -0.50
C GLU A 34 -4.83 -4.04 -1.48
N GLY A 35 -5.21 -2.85 -1.03
CA GLY A 35 -5.81 -1.81 -1.87
C GLY A 35 -7.19 -1.38 -1.37
N SER A 36 -7.90 -0.67 -2.25
CA SER A 36 -9.25 -0.20 -1.98
C SER A 36 -10.31 -1.12 -2.58
N TRP A 37 -11.41 -1.29 -1.86
CA TRP A 37 -12.48 -2.22 -2.16
C TRP A 37 -13.84 -1.55 -1.98
N VAL A 38 -14.77 -1.78 -2.90
CA VAL A 38 -16.14 -1.25 -2.86
C VAL A 38 -17.12 -2.40 -2.74
N ASN A 39 -18.14 -2.24 -1.88
CA ASN A 39 -19.15 -3.27 -1.67
C ASN A 39 -19.91 -3.53 -2.99
N VAL A 40 -20.12 -4.79 -3.31
CA VAL A 40 -20.86 -5.18 -4.52
C VAL A 40 -22.34 -4.84 -4.42
N ASP A 41 -22.89 -4.75 -3.20
CA ASP A 41 -24.26 -4.32 -2.95
C ASP A 41 -24.33 -2.80 -2.75
N SER A 42 -24.81 -2.10 -3.78
CA SER A 42 -25.02 -0.64 -3.74
C SER A 42 -26.09 -0.21 -2.73
N ASN A 43 -26.90 -1.14 -2.21
CA ASN A 43 -27.95 -0.88 -1.22
C ASN A 43 -27.55 -1.33 0.19
N THR A 44 -26.29 -1.71 0.40
CA THR A 44 -25.80 -2.13 1.71
C THR A 44 -26.07 -1.04 2.76
N ARG A 45 -26.52 -1.47 3.95
CA ARG A 45 -26.65 -0.62 5.14
C ARG A 45 -25.49 -0.79 6.12
N SER A 46 -24.44 -1.48 5.67
CA SER A 46 -23.27 -1.88 6.45
C SER A 46 -22.06 -1.08 5.95
N ILE A 47 -20.98 -1.76 5.56
CA ILE A 47 -19.76 -1.18 5.03
C ILE A 47 -19.88 -0.99 3.53
N THR A 48 -19.66 0.22 3.05
CA THR A 48 -19.70 0.59 1.62
C THR A 48 -18.32 0.48 0.98
N ARG A 49 -17.25 0.76 1.75
CA ARG A 49 -15.86 0.72 1.27
C ARG A 49 -14.92 0.19 2.35
N ALA A 50 -13.91 -0.53 1.92
CA ALA A 50 -12.79 -0.98 2.75
C ALA A 50 -11.46 -0.63 2.08
N GLU A 51 -10.48 -0.22 2.86
CA GLU A 51 -9.10 -0.05 2.43
C GLU A 51 -8.22 -0.92 3.29
N ILE A 52 -7.43 -1.77 2.64
CA ILE A 52 -6.50 -2.67 3.29
C ILE A 52 -5.10 -2.21 2.90
N ARG A 53 -4.29 -1.93 3.91
CA ARG A 53 -2.90 -1.53 3.75
C ARG A 53 -1.98 -2.55 4.39
N PHE A 54 -0.96 -2.95 3.66
CA PHE A 54 0.02 -3.95 4.05
C PHE A 54 1.34 -3.24 4.31
N GLN A 55 1.90 -3.50 5.48
CA GLN A 55 3.24 -3.04 5.83
C GLN A 55 4.17 -4.24 5.73
N CYS A 56 5.05 -4.23 4.73
CA CYS A 56 6.13 -5.20 4.65
C CYS A 56 7.05 -5.04 5.86
N GLN A 57 7.21 -6.10 6.64
CA GLN A 57 8.10 -6.16 7.80
C GLN A 57 9.18 -7.24 7.57
N ASP A 58 9.93 -7.11 6.47
CA ASP A 58 10.93 -8.09 6.00
C ASP A 58 12.27 -8.00 6.74
N GLN A 59 12.50 -6.95 7.52
CA GLN A 59 13.73 -6.75 8.27
C GLN A 59 13.53 -7.02 9.76
N ILE A 60 14.52 -7.66 10.39
CA ILE A 60 14.62 -7.75 11.84
C ILE A 60 15.74 -6.81 12.30
N LEU A 61 15.36 -5.70 12.96
CA LEU A 61 16.30 -4.76 13.57
C LEU A 61 16.19 -4.90 15.09
N ASN A 62 17.30 -5.19 15.77
CA ASN A 62 17.35 -5.39 17.23
C ASN A 62 16.34 -6.42 17.76
N GLY A 63 16.11 -7.49 17.00
CA GLY A 63 15.15 -8.55 17.38
C GLY A 63 13.68 -8.19 17.16
N GLN A 64 13.38 -7.06 16.53
CA GLN A 64 12.01 -6.62 16.20
C GLN A 64 11.82 -6.48 14.70
N ALA A 65 10.62 -6.81 14.23
CA ALA A 65 10.23 -6.62 12.84
C ALA A 65 10.17 -5.12 12.49
N TYR A 66 10.73 -4.75 11.34
CA TYR A 66 10.85 -3.37 10.87
C TYR A 66 10.20 -3.19 9.50
N PRO A 67 9.38 -2.14 9.28
CA PRO A 67 9.05 -1.09 10.24
C PRO A 67 8.18 -1.63 11.39
N PRO A 68 8.31 -1.07 12.61
CA PRO A 68 7.49 -1.50 13.74
C PRO A 68 6.01 -1.19 13.47
N GLY A 69 5.12 -1.99 14.06
CA GLY A 69 3.67 -1.83 13.90
C GLY A 69 3.00 -3.13 13.48
N PHE A 70 1.79 -2.99 12.95
CA PHE A 70 1.02 -4.11 12.46
C PHE A 70 1.37 -4.40 11.00
N PRO A 71 1.39 -5.68 10.58
CA PRO A 71 1.64 -6.04 9.18
C PRO A 71 0.47 -5.63 8.28
N TYR A 72 -0.72 -5.40 8.83
CA TYR A 72 -1.90 -4.94 8.11
C TYR A 72 -2.57 -3.79 8.83
N TYR A 73 -3.28 -2.97 8.08
CA TYR A 73 -4.17 -1.93 8.56
C TYR A 73 -5.48 -2.01 7.76
N VAL A 74 -6.59 -1.95 8.47
CA VAL A 74 -7.95 -2.04 7.90
C VAL A 74 -8.66 -0.72 8.18
N HIS A 75 -9.09 -0.04 7.13
CA HIS A 75 -9.87 1.18 7.19
C HIS A 75 -11.24 0.93 6.56
N LEU A 76 -12.32 1.14 7.32
CA LEU A 76 -13.68 0.89 6.86
C LEU A 76 -14.48 2.19 6.74
N TYR A 77 -15.45 2.18 5.84
CA TYR A 77 -16.42 3.24 5.65
C TYR A 77 -17.83 2.66 5.65
N GLY A 78 -18.71 3.20 6.49
CA GLY A 78 -20.09 2.76 6.62
C GLY A 78 -21.06 3.61 5.79
N SER A 79 -22.24 3.03 5.50
CA SER A 79 -23.33 3.71 4.81
C SER A 79 -23.95 4.81 5.69
N CYS A 80 -23.44 6.03 5.59
CA CYS A 80 -24.06 7.22 6.17
C CYS A 80 -24.59 8.15 5.07
N HIS A 81 -25.51 9.03 5.44
CA HIS A 81 -26.07 10.03 4.54
C HIS A 81 -25.69 11.45 4.99
N PRO A 82 -25.27 12.36 4.09
CA PRO A 82 -25.18 12.22 2.62
C PRO A 82 -23.88 11.57 2.10
N GLN A 83 -22.91 11.34 2.97
CA GLN A 83 -21.63 10.76 2.63
C GLN A 83 -21.31 9.61 3.58
N ASP A 84 -20.54 8.65 3.08
CA ASP A 84 -20.04 7.55 3.88
C ASP A 84 -19.33 8.04 5.13
N CYS A 85 -19.62 7.40 6.25
CA CYS A 85 -18.98 7.72 7.52
C CYS A 85 -17.71 6.89 7.67
N ASP A 86 -16.64 7.58 8.02
CA ASP A 86 -15.35 6.97 8.33
C ASP A 86 -15.43 6.22 9.67
N TRP A 87 -15.16 4.91 9.67
CA TRP A 87 -15.11 4.09 10.89
C TRP A 87 -13.72 4.05 11.53
N GLY A 88 -12.70 4.57 10.83
CA GLY A 88 -11.30 4.63 11.24
C GLY A 88 -10.43 3.53 10.63
N GLU A 89 -9.11 3.75 10.68
CA GLU A 89 -8.07 2.77 10.39
C GLU A 89 -7.61 2.10 11.68
N VAL A 90 -7.50 0.77 11.68
CA VAL A 90 -6.98 -0.01 12.80
C VAL A 90 -5.95 -1.04 12.35
N GLY A 91 -4.92 -1.25 13.16
CA GLY A 91 -3.93 -2.29 12.93
C GLY A 91 -4.54 -3.69 13.01
N ALA A 92 -4.07 -4.59 12.16
CA ALA A 92 -4.62 -5.93 11.99
C ALA A 92 -3.51 -6.97 11.85
N THR A 93 -3.83 -8.21 12.18
CA THR A 93 -2.91 -9.34 12.07
C THR A 93 -3.53 -10.45 11.24
N ARG A 94 -2.68 -11.29 10.64
CA ARG A 94 -3.17 -12.47 9.92
C ARG A 94 -3.37 -13.62 10.90
N VAL A 95 -4.59 -14.16 10.94
CA VAL A 95 -4.99 -15.34 11.68
C VAL A 95 -5.49 -16.38 10.68
N ASN A 96 -4.71 -17.45 10.50
CA ASN A 96 -4.91 -18.42 9.41
C ASN A 96 -4.91 -17.72 8.04
N SER A 97 -6.00 -17.87 7.26
CA SER A 97 -6.15 -17.23 5.95
C SER A 97 -6.91 -15.88 6.00
N TRP A 98 -7.17 -15.35 7.20
CA TRP A 98 -7.91 -14.11 7.39
C TRP A 98 -7.04 -13.02 8.01
N ILE A 99 -7.28 -11.78 7.63
CA ILE A 99 -6.84 -10.61 8.38
C ILE A 99 -7.90 -10.33 9.44
N TYR A 100 -7.48 -10.19 10.69
CA TYR A 100 -8.34 -10.01 11.84
C TYR A 100 -7.97 -8.75 12.60
N THR A 101 -9.00 -8.01 13.03
CA THR A 101 -8.85 -6.86 13.93
C THR A 101 -10.12 -6.63 14.73
N THR A 102 -10.01 -5.80 15.76
CA THR A 102 -11.13 -5.33 16.57
C THR A 102 -11.18 -3.82 16.59
N LEU A 103 -12.39 -3.28 16.48
CA LEU A 103 -12.65 -1.85 16.54
C LEU A 103 -13.68 -1.58 17.64
N ASP A 104 -13.42 -0.60 18.50
CA ASP A 104 -14.29 -0.26 19.60
C ASP A 104 -14.72 1.21 19.48
N HIS A 105 -16.02 1.43 19.25
CA HIS A 105 -16.60 2.77 19.14
C HIS A 105 -17.32 3.20 20.43
N GLY A 106 -17.03 2.53 21.55
CA GLY A 106 -17.59 2.82 22.87
C GLY A 106 -19.01 2.31 23.09
N PHE A 107 -19.85 2.25 22.05
CA PHE A 107 -21.22 1.71 22.12
C PHE A 107 -21.34 0.26 21.59
N ALA A 108 -20.38 -0.14 20.77
CA ALA A 108 -20.28 -1.47 20.17
C ALA A 108 -18.81 -1.82 19.97
N LYS A 109 -18.53 -3.12 20.01
CA LYS A 109 -17.27 -3.70 19.61
C LYS A 109 -17.48 -4.50 18.34
N TYR A 110 -16.61 -4.28 17.36
CA TYR A 110 -16.66 -4.95 16.06
C TYR A 110 -15.50 -5.93 15.96
N TYR A 111 -15.79 -7.15 15.53
CA TYR A 111 -14.81 -8.17 15.22
C TYR A 111 -14.77 -8.35 13.72
N ILE A 112 -13.69 -7.89 13.11
CA ILE A 112 -13.58 -7.72 11.66
C ILE A 112 -12.66 -8.80 11.10
N TRP A 113 -13.15 -9.52 10.09
CA TRP A 113 -12.45 -10.58 9.40
C TRP A 113 -12.44 -10.29 7.90
N VAL A 114 -11.26 -10.18 7.31
CA VAL A 114 -11.07 -9.84 5.90
C VAL A 114 -10.29 -10.94 5.19
N LYS A 115 -10.73 -11.34 3.99
CA LYS A 115 -10.04 -12.34 3.17
C LYS A 115 -10.26 -12.11 1.68
N ALA A 116 -9.18 -12.18 0.90
CA ALA A 116 -9.26 -12.16 -0.56
C ALA A 116 -9.59 -13.54 -1.14
N TYR A 117 -10.37 -13.53 -2.20
CA TYR A 117 -10.75 -14.66 -3.04
C TYR A 117 -10.36 -14.32 -4.48
N PRO A 118 -9.13 -14.66 -4.91
CA PRO A 118 -8.70 -14.43 -6.28
C PRO A 118 -9.49 -15.28 -7.26
N SER A 119 -9.79 -14.72 -8.42
CA SER A 119 -10.29 -15.48 -9.57
C SER A 119 -9.62 -14.98 -10.86
N PRO A 120 -9.63 -15.77 -11.95
CA PRO A 120 -9.02 -15.35 -13.21
C PRO A 120 -9.61 -14.05 -13.79
N THR A 121 -10.87 -13.73 -13.46
CA THR A 121 -11.58 -12.56 -14.00
C THR A 121 -11.55 -11.37 -13.04
N GLN A 122 -11.62 -11.60 -11.73
CA GLN A 122 -11.66 -10.55 -10.72
C GLN A 122 -11.40 -11.09 -9.32
N THR A 123 -10.48 -10.50 -8.57
CA THR A 123 -10.35 -10.77 -7.13
C THR A 123 -11.51 -10.13 -6.38
N ARG A 124 -12.10 -10.87 -5.45
CA ARG A 124 -13.11 -10.37 -4.51
C ARG A 124 -12.56 -10.35 -3.10
N LEU A 125 -13.00 -9.41 -2.28
CA LEU A 125 -12.71 -9.37 -0.85
C LEU A 125 -13.99 -9.72 -0.09
N ARG A 126 -13.90 -10.63 0.87
CA ARG A 126 -14.97 -10.90 1.83
C ARG A 126 -14.64 -10.15 3.11
N VAL A 127 -15.59 -9.36 3.61
CA VAL A 127 -15.50 -8.66 4.88
C VAL A 127 -16.65 -9.15 5.76
N TYR A 128 -16.29 -9.89 6.80
CA TYR A 128 -17.24 -10.37 7.80
C TYR A 128 -17.04 -9.56 9.09
N ILE A 129 -18.14 -9.04 9.64
CA ILE A 129 -18.12 -8.23 10.86
C ILE A 129 -19.14 -8.79 11.83
N TRP A 130 -18.69 -9.17 13.03
CA TRP A 130 -19.59 -9.38 14.15
C TRP A 130 -19.68 -8.11 14.99
N THR A 131 -20.90 -7.58 15.16
CA THR A 131 -21.18 -6.41 15.99
C THR A 131 -21.71 -6.88 17.34
N ASP A 132 -20.98 -6.55 18.40
CA ASP A 132 -21.30 -6.82 19.80
C ASP A 132 -21.67 -5.50 20.48
N PHE A 133 -22.96 -5.31 20.77
CA PHE A 133 -23.47 -4.09 21.38
C PHE A 133 -23.36 -4.13 22.90
N ARG A 134 -22.77 -3.07 23.48
CA ARG A 134 -22.64 -2.96 24.94
C ARG A 134 -23.99 -2.77 25.65
N ALA A 135 -24.98 -2.24 24.95
CA ALA A 135 -26.31 -1.99 25.50
C ALA A 135 -27.21 -3.19 25.26
N SER A 136 -27.86 -3.70 26.31
CA SER A 136 -28.70 -4.90 26.27
C SER A 136 -29.98 -4.75 25.43
N ASN A 137 -30.34 -3.53 25.02
CA ASN A 137 -31.52 -3.25 24.21
C ASN A 137 -31.25 -3.32 22.69
N ARG A 138 -30.02 -3.58 22.26
CA ARG A 138 -29.68 -3.82 20.86
C ARG A 138 -29.21 -5.26 20.69
N GLN A 139 -29.70 -5.91 19.66
CA GLN A 139 -29.32 -7.27 19.33
C GLN A 139 -28.03 -7.26 18.52
N ASP A 140 -27.08 -8.09 18.93
CA ASP A 140 -25.87 -8.37 18.17
C ASP A 140 -26.21 -8.93 16.79
N PHE A 141 -25.40 -8.61 15.79
CA PHE A 141 -25.61 -9.11 14.45
C PHE A 141 -24.29 -9.27 13.69
N ALA A 142 -24.33 -10.09 12.65
CA ALA A 142 -23.24 -10.23 11.69
C ALA A 142 -23.58 -9.48 10.40
N SER A 143 -22.57 -8.85 9.78
CA SER A 143 -22.57 -8.54 8.36
C SER A 143 -21.56 -9.43 7.64
N ASP A 144 -21.87 -9.83 6.41
CA ASP A 144 -21.00 -10.67 5.58
C ASP A 144 -21.11 -10.16 4.14
N ASP A 145 -20.20 -9.27 3.82
CA ASP A 145 -20.27 -8.42 2.64
C ASP A 145 -19.15 -8.81 1.65
N TRP A 146 -19.46 -8.74 0.36
CA TRP A 146 -18.50 -8.97 -0.72
C TRP A 146 -18.11 -7.65 -1.36
N PHE A 147 -16.84 -7.52 -1.70
CA PHE A 147 -16.29 -6.32 -2.29
C PHE A 147 -15.47 -6.66 -3.53
N VAL A 148 -15.35 -5.69 -4.42
CA VAL A 148 -14.49 -5.72 -5.59
C VAL A 148 -13.57 -4.51 -5.59
N GLN A 149 -12.41 -4.64 -6.21
CA GLN A 149 -11.62 -3.45 -6.52
C GLN A 149 -12.41 -2.58 -7.50
N PRO A 150 -12.48 -1.26 -7.27
CA PRO A 150 -13.21 -0.35 -8.13
C PRO A 150 -12.62 -0.36 -9.54
N GLN A 151 -13.50 -0.24 -10.53
CA GLN A 151 -13.09 -0.34 -11.92
C GLN A 151 -12.39 0.95 -12.33
N MET A 152 -11.19 0.80 -12.88
CA MET A 152 -10.34 1.90 -13.33
C MET A 152 -10.44 2.05 -14.84
N THR A 153 -11.08 3.12 -15.31
CA THR A 153 -11.12 3.44 -16.74
C THR A 153 -10.07 4.47 -17.06
N LEU A 154 -9.04 4.12 -17.84
CA LEU A 154 -8.04 5.07 -18.31
C LEU A 154 -8.71 6.08 -19.25
N LEU A 155 -8.68 7.35 -18.87
CA LEU A 155 -9.21 8.45 -19.68
C LEU A 155 -8.13 8.99 -20.63
N ASP A 156 -6.92 9.19 -20.13
CA ASP A 156 -5.79 9.72 -20.91
C ASP A 156 -4.45 9.46 -20.21
N THR A 157 -3.36 9.63 -20.95
CA THR A 157 -1.98 9.64 -20.41
C THR A 157 -1.27 10.91 -20.86
N THR A 158 -0.78 11.68 -19.89
CA THR A 158 0.03 12.89 -20.15
C THR A 158 1.42 12.77 -19.53
N TYR A 159 2.35 13.62 -19.96
CA TYR A 159 3.76 13.52 -19.63
C TYR A 159 4.32 14.87 -19.21
N ASP A 160 5.14 14.84 -18.16
CA ASP A 160 5.93 15.98 -17.70
C ASP A 160 7.38 15.56 -17.47
N ALA A 161 8.21 16.53 -17.07
CA ALA A 161 9.61 16.30 -16.76
C ALA A 161 10.00 16.88 -15.40
N CYS A 162 10.68 16.08 -14.58
CA CYS A 162 11.35 16.49 -13.37
C CYS A 162 12.78 15.95 -13.32
N SER A 163 13.77 16.84 -13.33
CA SER A 163 15.18 16.48 -13.28
C SER A 163 15.68 16.11 -11.87
N ARG A 164 14.97 16.52 -10.82
CA ARG A 164 15.34 16.28 -9.41
C ARG A 164 15.00 14.87 -8.95
N ASP A 165 15.59 14.42 -7.85
CA ASP A 165 15.44 13.03 -7.39
C ASP A 165 14.10 12.68 -6.75
N THR A 166 13.22 13.66 -6.54
CA THR A 166 11.86 13.43 -6.02
C THR A 166 10.84 14.29 -6.76
N VAL A 167 9.68 13.70 -7.00
CA VAL A 167 8.45 14.41 -7.39
C VAL A 167 7.51 14.37 -6.20
N ARG A 168 7.11 15.53 -5.70
CA ARG A 168 6.09 15.60 -4.64
C ARG A 168 4.75 15.92 -5.28
N ILE A 169 3.77 15.04 -5.11
CA ILE A 169 2.40 15.21 -5.59
C ILE A 169 1.57 15.72 -4.43
N TRP A 170 0.79 16.79 -4.63
CA TRP A 170 -0.14 17.32 -3.63
C TRP A 170 -1.58 17.07 -4.06
N SER A 171 -2.35 16.38 -3.20
CA SER A 171 -3.77 16.13 -3.43
C SER A 171 -4.52 16.02 -2.11
N ASN A 172 -5.73 16.60 -2.06
CA ASN A 172 -6.67 16.49 -0.94
C ASN A 172 -6.05 16.74 0.45
N GLY A 173 -5.11 17.69 0.56
CA GLY A 173 -4.46 18.05 1.83
C GLY A 173 -3.26 17.17 2.23
N SER A 174 -2.96 16.13 1.45
CA SER A 174 -1.81 15.24 1.65
C SER A 174 -0.77 15.39 0.54
N SER A 175 0.46 14.98 0.83
CA SER A 175 1.54 14.94 -0.16
C SER A 175 2.19 13.57 -0.24
N ILE A 176 2.43 13.08 -1.46
CA ILE A 176 3.15 11.83 -1.71
C ILE A 176 4.46 12.19 -2.42
N ASN A 177 5.57 11.62 -1.95
CA ASN A 177 6.87 11.76 -2.63
C ASN A 177 7.11 10.54 -3.51
N LEU A 178 7.60 10.77 -4.72
CA LEU A 178 7.87 9.76 -5.72
C LEU A 178 9.35 9.83 -6.15
N GLY A 179 10.09 8.79 -5.80
CA GLY A 179 11.47 8.55 -6.21
C GLY A 179 11.58 8.12 -7.68
N ARG A 180 12.79 7.72 -8.10
CA ARG A 180 13.00 7.16 -9.44
C ARG A 180 12.52 5.72 -9.49
N ASN A 181 11.87 5.34 -10.59
CA ASN A 181 11.26 4.01 -10.80
C ASN A 181 10.14 3.67 -9.82
N GLU A 182 9.53 4.68 -9.21
CA GLU A 182 8.39 4.51 -8.33
C GLU A 182 7.10 4.89 -9.05
N SER A 183 5.99 4.34 -8.59
CA SER A 183 4.64 4.76 -8.99
C SER A 183 3.78 4.98 -7.76
N ALA A 184 2.90 5.98 -7.81
CA ALA A 184 1.93 6.25 -6.77
C ALA A 184 0.56 6.58 -7.37
N GLY A 185 -0.49 6.04 -6.76
CA GLY A 185 -1.87 6.37 -7.08
C GLY A 185 -2.42 7.43 -6.13
N VAL A 186 -3.17 8.39 -6.67
CA VAL A 186 -3.70 9.51 -5.90
C VAL A 186 -5.14 9.79 -6.31
N VAL A 187 -6.05 9.81 -5.33
CA VAL A 187 -7.42 10.31 -5.54
C VAL A 187 -7.33 11.82 -5.72
N VAL A 188 -8.01 12.36 -6.74
CA VAL A 188 -8.03 13.80 -7.03
C VAL A 188 -9.47 14.31 -7.06
N SER A 189 -9.72 15.45 -6.42
CA SER A 189 -11.05 16.11 -6.44
C SER A 189 -11.27 16.94 -7.70
N TYR A 190 -10.19 17.28 -8.40
CA TYR A 190 -10.19 18.10 -9.61
C TYR A 190 -9.25 17.47 -10.65
N PRO A 191 -9.49 17.68 -11.95
CA PRO A 191 -8.61 17.18 -13.00
C PRO A 191 -7.20 17.80 -12.97
N THR A 192 -6.99 18.89 -12.23
CA THR A 192 -5.68 19.52 -12.09
C THR A 192 -4.93 18.94 -10.90
N ILE A 193 -3.76 18.37 -11.19
CA ILE A 193 -2.82 17.83 -10.21
C ILE A 193 -1.75 18.90 -9.95
N PHE A 194 -1.49 19.15 -8.67
CA PHE A 194 -0.41 20.04 -8.23
C PHE A 194 0.78 19.20 -7.81
N TRP A 195 1.97 19.54 -8.28
CA TRP A 195 3.18 18.81 -7.93
C TRP A 195 4.41 19.71 -7.91
N PHE A 196 5.49 19.20 -7.33
CA PHE A 196 6.75 19.91 -7.19
C PHE A 196 7.88 19.02 -7.68
N CYS A 197 8.76 19.59 -8.50
CA CYS A 197 9.99 18.92 -8.90
C CYS A 197 11.09 19.10 -7.85
N GLU A 198 10.82 18.76 -6.58
CA GLU A 198 11.76 18.62 -5.46
C GLU A 198 10.98 18.56 -4.12
N ASN A 199 11.70 18.38 -3.02
CA ASN A 199 11.15 18.32 -1.67
C ASN A 199 10.93 19.74 -1.04
N SER A 200 11.24 20.82 -1.75
CA SER A 200 11.04 22.20 -1.26
C SER A 200 9.56 22.61 -1.37
N ARG A 201 9.01 23.21 -0.29
CA ARG A 201 7.64 23.78 -0.30
C ARG A 201 7.54 25.12 -1.05
N TYR A 202 8.67 25.70 -1.47
CA TYR A 202 8.75 27.10 -1.89
C TYR A 202 9.30 27.31 -3.30
N SER A 203 9.56 26.25 -4.06
CA SER A 203 10.10 26.37 -5.41
C SER A 203 9.38 25.43 -6.38
N ASN A 204 8.91 26.02 -7.49
CA ASN A 204 8.39 25.38 -8.69
C ASN A 204 7.15 24.49 -8.47
N LEU A 205 6.04 25.11 -8.06
CA LEU A 205 4.72 24.50 -8.16
C LEU A 205 4.39 24.30 -9.64
N GLU A 206 4.37 23.04 -10.06
CA GLU A 206 3.98 22.61 -11.40
C GLU A 206 2.53 22.12 -11.39
N ARG A 207 1.91 22.10 -12.58
CA ARG A 207 0.52 21.69 -12.76
C ARG A 207 0.38 20.80 -13.97
N THR A 208 -0.35 19.71 -13.78
CA THR A 208 -0.75 18.81 -14.86
C THR A 208 -2.27 18.73 -14.89
N THR A 209 -2.88 18.85 -16.07
CA THR A 209 -4.34 18.78 -16.21
C THR A 209 -4.73 17.50 -16.94
N CYS A 210 -5.49 16.66 -16.25
CA CYS A 210 -6.13 15.48 -16.81
C CYS A 210 -7.48 15.82 -17.48
N PRO A 211 -8.07 14.90 -18.26
CA PRO A 211 -9.41 15.08 -18.80
C PRO A 211 -10.49 15.22 -17.72
N VAL A 212 -11.61 15.86 -18.09
CA VAL A 212 -12.80 15.97 -17.23
C VAL A 212 -13.32 14.58 -16.84
N GLY A 213 -13.74 14.45 -15.57
CA GLY A 213 -14.19 13.18 -14.99
C GLY A 213 -13.05 12.30 -14.47
N THR A 214 -11.80 12.81 -14.45
CA THR A 214 -10.70 12.20 -13.69
C THR A 214 -10.94 12.40 -12.20
N ASN A 215 -10.96 11.30 -11.44
CA ASN A 215 -11.04 11.30 -9.98
C ASN A 215 -9.90 10.46 -9.35
N TYR A 216 -9.02 9.89 -10.17
CA TYR A 216 -7.85 9.15 -9.72
C TYR A 216 -6.72 9.27 -10.74
N VAL A 217 -5.49 9.38 -10.27
CA VAL A 217 -4.29 9.53 -11.12
C VAL A 217 -3.22 8.55 -10.65
N VAL A 218 -2.61 7.83 -11.58
CA VAL A 218 -1.35 7.10 -11.32
C VAL A 218 -0.20 7.91 -11.89
N ALA A 219 0.69 8.37 -11.01
CA ALA A 219 1.93 9.00 -11.38
C ALA A 219 3.05 7.96 -11.37
N THR A 220 3.72 7.79 -12.50
CA THR A 220 4.89 6.92 -12.64
C THR A 220 6.09 7.75 -13.00
N ARG A 221 7.17 7.61 -12.25
CA ARG A 221 8.44 8.23 -12.55
C ARG A 221 9.43 7.17 -12.96
N ASN A 222 9.97 7.28 -14.17
CA ASN A 222 11.01 6.36 -14.62
C ASN A 222 12.39 6.79 -14.09
N ASN A 223 13.44 6.07 -14.48
CA ASN A 223 14.80 6.41 -14.09
C ASN A 223 15.31 7.73 -14.73
N SER A 224 14.62 8.25 -15.74
CA SER A 224 14.96 9.53 -16.38
C SER A 224 14.26 10.70 -15.69
N SER A 225 14.19 11.85 -16.36
CA SER A 225 13.40 12.98 -15.88
C SER A 225 11.90 12.82 -16.15
N ARG A 226 11.44 11.77 -16.84
CA ARG A 226 10.03 11.70 -17.29
C ARG A 226 9.10 11.31 -16.14
N VAL A 227 8.04 12.09 -15.99
CA VAL A 227 6.88 11.78 -15.15
C VAL A 227 5.72 11.45 -16.09
N THR A 228 5.09 10.31 -15.87
CA THR A 228 3.90 9.87 -16.63
C THR A 228 2.70 9.94 -15.72
N TRP A 229 1.65 10.61 -16.18
CA TRP A 229 0.39 10.74 -15.45
C TRP A 229 -0.69 10.00 -16.22
N GLN A 230 -1.14 8.89 -15.66
CA GLN A 230 -2.28 8.15 -16.19
C GLN A 230 -3.52 8.61 -15.44
N CYS A 231 -4.44 9.24 -16.17
CA CYS A 231 -5.65 9.84 -15.65
C CYS A 231 -6.80 8.83 -15.73
N TYR A 232 -7.41 8.49 -14.60
CA TYR A 232 -8.45 7.48 -14.53
C TYR A 232 -9.78 8.06 -14.03
N ARG A 233 -10.86 7.44 -14.52
CA ARG A 233 -12.15 7.44 -13.87
C ARG A 233 -12.30 6.15 -13.09
N ARG A 234 -12.30 6.28 -11.77
CA ARG A 234 -12.64 5.26 -10.80
C ARG A 234 -14.15 5.28 -10.59
N VAL A 235 -14.81 4.18 -10.96
CA VAL A 235 -16.24 3.94 -10.75
C VAL A 235 -16.46 2.98 -9.60
#